data_AF-A0A699T470-F1
#
_entry.id   AF-A0A699T470-F1
#
_cell.length_a   1.000
_cell.length_b   1.000
_cell.length_c   1.000
_cell.angle_alpha   90.00
_cell.angle_beta   90.00
_cell.angle_gamma   90.00
#
_symmetry.space_group_name_H-M   'P 1'
#
loop_
_entity.id
_entity.type
_entity.pdbx_description
1 polymer ?
#
loop_
_entity_poly.entity_id
_entity_poly.type
_entity_poly.pdbx_seq_one_letter_code
_entity_poly.pdbx_strand_id
1 'polypeptide(L)'
;MEPKTYKEALTQACWIEAMQEELNEFERLEVWELVPRPDKVMVITLKLIYKVKLDELGGILKNKARLVARGYRKEEGIYFEESFAPVARLEAIRIFLAYAAHKNMVVYQMDVKTAFLNGNLREEVYVSQSDGFVDPDNPNHVYKLKKAFYVLK
;
A
#
# COMPACT_ATOMS: atom_id res chain seq x y z
N MET A 1 13.54 -15.66 -9.02
CA MET A 1 13.60 -15.83 -7.54
C MET A 1 13.11 -14.54 -6.91
N GLU A 2 12.29 -14.61 -5.87
CA GLU A 2 11.78 -13.43 -5.16
C GLU A 2 12.89 -12.79 -4.31
N PRO A 3 13.20 -11.49 -4.50
CA PRO A 3 14.23 -10.81 -3.73
C PRO A 3 13.72 -10.55 -2.32
N LYS A 4 14.59 -10.77 -1.33
CA LYS A 4 14.28 -10.52 0.08
C LYS A 4 14.63 -9.09 0.50
N THR A 5 15.52 -8.45 -0.24
CA THR A 5 16.03 -7.11 0.04
C THR A 5 15.95 -6.22 -1.20
N TYR A 6 15.86 -4.91 -0.98
CA TYR A 6 15.89 -3.92 -2.06
C TYR A 6 17.18 -4.02 -2.90
N LYS A 7 18.32 -4.28 -2.26
CA LYS A 7 19.62 -4.46 -2.95
C LYS A 7 19.61 -5.64 -3.91
N GLU A 8 19.00 -6.75 -3.53
CA GLU A 8 18.81 -7.90 -4.43
C GLU A 8 17.85 -7.55 -5.57
N ALA A 9 16.76 -6.84 -5.29
CA ALA A 9 15.79 -6.44 -6.29
C ALA A 9 16.40 -5.54 -7.37
N LEU A 10 17.31 -4.64 -7.00
CA LEU A 10 18.05 -3.78 -7.92
C LEU A 10 18.94 -4.54 -8.93
N THR A 11 19.26 -5.80 -8.69
CA THR A 11 20.14 -6.56 -9.60
C THR A 11 19.43 -7.04 -10.86
N GLN A 12 18.10 -6.98 -10.90
CA GLN A 12 17.29 -7.51 -12.00
C GLN A 12 16.31 -6.46 -12.49
N ALA A 13 16.36 -6.16 -13.79
CA ALA A 13 15.52 -5.14 -14.44
C ALA A 13 14.02 -5.34 -14.18
N CYS A 14 13.55 -6.59 -14.18
CA CYS A 14 12.15 -6.93 -13.97
C CYS A 14 11.60 -6.51 -12.58
N TRP A 15 12.45 -6.39 -11.55
CA TRP A 15 12.04 -5.86 -10.25
C TRP A 15 12.14 -4.34 -10.18
N ILE A 16 13.08 -3.74 -10.90
CA ILE A 16 13.18 -2.27 -11.05
C ILE A 16 11.91 -1.73 -11.71
N GLU A 17 11.51 -2.33 -12.84
CA GLU A 17 10.27 -2.00 -13.55
C GLU A 17 9.06 -2.14 -12.64
N ALA A 18 8.97 -3.24 -11.88
CA ALA A 18 7.85 -3.47 -10.96
C ALA A 18 7.79 -2.42 -9.82
N MET A 19 8.93 -1.92 -9.34
CA MET A 19 8.98 -0.84 -8.34
C MET A 19 8.57 0.51 -8.94
N GLN A 20 9.06 0.81 -10.15
CA GLN A 20 8.70 2.04 -10.87
C GLN A 20 7.22 2.08 -11.21
N GLU A 21 6.65 0.97 -11.70
CA GLU A 21 5.20 0.88 -11.97
C GLU A 21 4.38 1.22 -10.72
N GLU A 22 4.74 0.65 -9.56
CA GLU A 22 4.04 0.91 -8.30
C GLU A 22 4.15 2.39 -7.91
N LEU A 23 5.35 2.99 -7.92
CA LEU A 23 5.55 4.40 -7.58
C LEU A 23 4.84 5.36 -8.55
N ASN A 24 4.87 5.05 -9.85
CA ASN A 24 4.16 5.83 -10.86
C ASN A 24 2.64 5.78 -10.64
N GLU A 25 2.08 4.67 -10.15
CA GLU A 25 0.67 4.63 -9.76
C GLU A 25 0.38 5.54 -8.57
N PHE A 26 1.27 5.61 -7.57
CA PHE A 26 1.13 6.53 -6.44
C PHE A 26 1.18 8.01 -6.86
N GLU A 27 2.10 8.36 -7.76
CA GLU A 27 2.22 9.71 -8.29
C GLU A 27 1.01 10.09 -9.15
N ARG A 28 0.61 9.22 -10.09
CA ARG A 28 -0.57 9.44 -10.95
C ARG A 28 -1.85 9.62 -10.14
N LEU A 29 -1.97 8.91 -9.02
CA LEU A 29 -3.13 9.00 -8.14
C LEU A 29 -3.00 10.09 -7.08
N GLU A 30 -1.94 10.90 -7.10
CA GLU A 30 -1.67 11.97 -6.14
C GLU A 30 -1.85 11.50 -4.69
N VAL A 31 -1.35 10.30 -4.38
CA VAL A 31 -1.53 9.68 -3.06
C VAL A 31 -0.75 10.44 -1.99
N TRP A 32 0.37 11.04 -2.38
CA TRP A 32 1.23 11.80 -1.49
C TRP A 32 1.82 13.03 -2.18
N GLU A 33 2.41 13.91 -1.39
CA GLU A 33 3.26 15.00 -1.85
C GLU A 33 4.57 15.04 -1.07
N LEU A 34 5.66 15.36 -1.75
CA LEU A 34 6.96 15.53 -1.12
C LEU A 34 7.01 16.89 -0.43
N VAL A 35 7.24 16.91 0.89
CA VAL A 35 7.26 18.13 1.70
C VAL A 35 8.48 18.15 2.62
N PRO A 36 8.95 19.35 3.03
CA PRO A 36 9.98 19.45 4.05
C PRO A 36 9.55 18.69 5.29
N ARG A 37 10.47 17.94 5.89
CA ARG A 37 10.18 17.16 7.10
C ARG A 37 9.73 18.09 8.23
N PRO A 38 8.50 17.95 8.73
CA PRO A 38 8.04 18.75 9.86
C PRO A 38 8.78 18.37 11.14
N ASP A 39 8.90 19.32 12.06
CA ASP A 39 9.46 19.06 13.37
C ASP A 39 8.49 18.25 14.24
N LYS A 40 9.03 17.29 15.00
CA LYS A 40 8.31 16.51 16.01
C LYS A 40 7.14 15.65 15.48
N VAL A 41 7.06 15.38 14.18
CA VAL A 41 6.08 14.43 13.62
C VAL A 41 6.68 13.03 13.50
N MET A 42 5.83 12.02 13.72
CA MET A 42 6.20 10.63 13.48
C MET A 42 6.23 10.37 11.97
N VAL A 43 7.36 9.91 11.46
CA VAL A 43 7.52 9.52 10.06
C VAL A 43 7.49 8.00 9.99
N ILE A 44 6.52 7.46 9.25
CA ILE A 44 6.37 6.02 9.07
C ILE A 44 7.35 5.55 8.00
N THR A 45 8.21 4.60 8.38
CA THR A 45 9.16 3.99 7.44
C THR A 45 8.43 3.10 6.42
N LEU A 46 8.76 3.22 5.15
CA LEU A 46 8.21 2.35 4.10
C LEU A 46 9.09 1.12 3.84
N LYS A 47 8.48 0.05 3.33
CA LYS A 47 9.17 -1.16 2.88
C LYS A 47 8.55 -1.62 1.56
N LEU A 48 9.39 -2.15 0.67
CA LEU A 48 8.94 -2.84 -0.54
C LEU A 48 8.77 -4.34 -0.27
N ILE A 49 7.65 -4.88 -0.74
CA ILE A 49 7.38 -6.33 -0.79
C ILE A 49 7.34 -6.75 -2.24
N TYR A 50 8.07 -7.82 -2.54
CA TYR A 50 8.17 -8.39 -3.88
C TYR A 50 7.39 -9.70 -3.92
N LYS A 51 6.63 -9.89 -5.00
CA LYS A 51 5.88 -11.13 -5.24
C LYS A 51 5.85 -11.45 -6.72
N VAL A 52 6.20 -12.68 -7.06
CA VAL A 52 6.00 -13.21 -8.42
C VAL A 52 4.56 -13.68 -8.55
N LYS A 53 3.87 -13.23 -9.59
CA LYS A 53 2.62 -13.84 -10.04
C LYS A 53 2.96 -14.93 -11.04
N LEU A 54 2.48 -16.13 -10.75
CA LEU A 54 2.58 -17.27 -11.64
C LEU A 54 1.27 -17.44 -12.41
N ASP A 55 1.35 -17.98 -13.62
CA ASP A 55 0.18 -18.48 -14.36
C ASP A 55 -0.26 -19.85 -13.83
N GLU A 56 -1.33 -20.41 -14.42
CA GLU A 56 -1.87 -21.72 -14.03
C GLU A 56 -0.90 -22.89 -14.28
N LEU A 57 0.08 -22.70 -15.18
CA LEU A 57 1.10 -23.68 -15.55
C LEU A 57 2.40 -23.49 -14.76
N GLY A 58 2.46 -22.52 -13.84
CA GLY A 58 3.64 -22.20 -13.04
C GLY A 58 4.66 -21.31 -13.76
N GLY A 59 4.35 -20.79 -14.94
CA GLY A 59 5.14 -19.78 -15.65
C GLY A 59 5.06 -18.42 -14.97
N ILE A 60 6.09 -17.59 -15.14
CA ILE A 60 6.11 -16.23 -14.57
C ILE A 60 5.22 -15.33 -15.42
N LEU A 61 4.08 -14.93 -14.84
CA LEU A 61 3.14 -14.01 -15.48
C LEU A 61 3.59 -12.55 -15.30
N LYS A 62 3.91 -12.16 -14.06
CA LYS A 62 4.33 -10.78 -13.74
C LYS A 62 5.05 -10.70 -12.40
N ASN A 63 6.10 -9.89 -12.34
CA ASN A 63 6.70 -9.47 -11.08
C ASN A 63 5.95 -8.27 -10.52
N LYS A 64 5.57 -8.34 -9.24
CA LYS A 64 4.86 -7.26 -8.56
C LYS A 64 5.66 -6.78 -7.36
N ALA A 65 5.95 -5.49 -7.31
CA ALA A 65 6.36 -4.81 -6.09
C ALA A 65 5.14 -4.18 -5.44
N ARG A 66 5.18 -4.02 -4.11
CA ARG A 66 4.16 -3.30 -3.34
C ARG A 66 4.85 -2.48 -2.28
N LEU A 67 4.51 -1.20 -2.22
CA LEU A 67 5.01 -0.33 -1.16
C LEU A 67 4.06 -0.38 0.03
N VAL A 68 4.61 -0.67 1.21
CA VAL A 68 3.83 -0.86 2.44
C VAL A 68 4.47 -0.11 3.59
N ALA A 69 3.63 0.39 4.50
CA ALA A 69 4.11 0.96 5.74
C ALA A 69 4.69 -0.16 6.62
N ARG A 70 5.90 0.06 7.11
CA ARG A 70 6.52 -0.81 8.11
C ARG A 70 5.82 -0.53 9.43
N GLY A 71 4.89 -1.40 9.81
CA GLY A 71 4.22 -1.33 11.10
C GLY A 71 5.25 -1.41 12.23
N TYR A 72 5.41 -0.33 12.99
CA TYR A 72 6.06 -0.40 14.28
C TYR A 72 5.09 -1.08 15.24
N ARG A 73 5.56 -2.11 15.94
CA ARG A 73 4.83 -2.70 17.07
C ARG A 73 4.62 -1.57 18.09
N LYS A 74 3.36 -1.15 18.23
CA LYS A 74 2.82 -0.11 19.13
C LYS A 74 3.72 0.21 20.33
N GLU A 75 4.20 1.45 20.41
CA GLU A 75 4.38 2.11 21.71
C GLU A 75 3.01 2.64 22.16
N GLU A 76 2.65 2.35 23.42
CA GLU A 76 1.41 2.80 24.07
C GLU A 76 1.34 4.34 24.05
N GLY A 77 0.40 4.92 23.30
CA GLY A 77 0.16 6.37 23.37
C GLY A 77 -0.38 7.02 22.10
N ILE A 78 -0.26 6.36 20.95
CA ILE A 78 -0.81 6.88 19.69
C ILE A 78 -2.08 6.08 19.37
N TYR A 79 -3.23 6.67 19.71
CA TYR A 79 -4.52 6.23 19.19
C TYR A 79 -4.56 6.52 17.70
N PHE A 80 -4.12 5.56 16.88
CA PHE A 80 -4.70 5.45 15.54
C PHE A 80 -6.15 5.07 15.78
N GLU A 81 -7.05 6.04 15.69
CA GLU A 81 -8.49 5.80 15.64
C GLU A 81 -8.78 5.09 14.32
N GLU A 82 -8.51 3.78 14.32
CA GLU A 82 -8.90 2.77 13.35
C GLU A 82 -9.02 3.30 11.91
N SER A 83 -7.98 4.01 11.43
CA SER A 83 -7.90 4.50 10.04
C SER A 83 -7.51 3.36 9.10
N PHE A 84 -8.14 2.20 9.30
CA PHE A 84 -8.01 1.08 8.40
C PHE A 84 -9.05 1.26 7.32
N ALA A 85 -8.61 1.10 6.08
CA ALA A 85 -9.43 0.72 4.95
C ALA A 85 -10.75 0.05 5.38
N PRO A 86 -11.92 0.47 4.87
CA PRO A 86 -13.20 -0.13 5.25
C PRO A 86 -13.25 -1.59 4.76
N VAL A 87 -12.72 -2.50 5.56
CA VAL A 87 -12.81 -3.94 5.32
C VAL A 87 -14.16 -4.39 5.87
N ALA A 88 -15.04 -4.83 4.98
CA ALA A 88 -16.32 -5.37 5.37
C ALA A 88 -16.12 -6.53 6.36
N ARG A 89 -16.85 -6.49 7.48
CA ARG A 89 -16.82 -7.55 8.48
C ARG A 89 -17.39 -8.85 7.89
N LEU A 90 -16.81 -9.99 8.24
CA LEU A 90 -17.23 -11.29 7.73
C LEU A 90 -18.71 -11.58 8.07
N GLU A 91 -19.16 -11.14 9.24
CA GLU A 91 -20.54 -11.24 9.69
C GLU A 91 -21.49 -10.48 8.75
N ALA A 92 -21.12 -9.26 8.35
CA ALA A 92 -21.92 -8.45 7.44
C ALA A 92 -21.96 -9.07 6.03
N ILE A 93 -20.84 -9.59 5.53
CA ILE A 93 -20.77 -10.31 4.25
C ILE A 93 -21.68 -11.55 4.29
N ARG A 94 -21.64 -12.33 5.36
CA ARG A 94 -22.48 -13.54 5.52
C ARG A 94 -23.97 -13.19 5.54
N ILE A 95 -24.37 -12.16 6.28
CA ILE A 95 -25.76 -11.69 6.31
C ILE A 95 -26.20 -11.21 4.92
N PHE A 96 -25.36 -10.43 4.23
CA PHE A 96 -25.65 -9.96 2.88
C PHE A 96 -25.85 -11.11 1.89
N LEU A 97 -24.94 -12.10 1.89
CA LEU A 97 -25.05 -13.27 1.01
C LEU A 97 -26.27 -14.13 1.33
N ALA A 98 -26.57 -14.34 2.62
CA ALA A 98 -27.78 -15.07 3.05
C ALA A 98 -29.06 -14.37 2.57
N TYR A 99 -29.09 -13.03 2.67
CA TYR A 99 -30.22 -12.24 2.18
C TYR A 99 -30.34 -12.29 0.65
N ALA A 100 -29.22 -12.14 -0.07
CA ALA A 100 -29.21 -12.22 -1.53
C ALA A 100 -29.70 -13.58 -2.02
N ALA A 101 -29.27 -14.68 -1.38
CA ALA A 101 -29.75 -16.02 -1.67
C ALA A 101 -31.25 -16.16 -1.39
N HIS A 102 -31.74 -15.63 -0.26
CA HIS A 102 -33.17 -15.65 0.07
C HIS A 102 -34.03 -14.85 -0.93
N LYS A 103 -33.50 -13.75 -1.48
CA LYS A 103 -34.17 -12.93 -2.49
C LYS A 103 -33.89 -13.37 -3.93
N ASN A 104 -33.19 -14.48 -4.12
CA ASN A 104 -32.78 -14.99 -5.44
C ASN A 104 -32.05 -13.93 -6.29
N MET A 105 -31.23 -13.10 -5.65
CA MET A 105 -30.43 -12.05 -6.29
C MET A 105 -29.09 -12.61 -6.75
N VAL A 106 -28.64 -12.17 -7.93
CA VAL A 106 -27.28 -12.46 -8.41
C VAL A 106 -26.31 -11.45 -7.81
N VAL A 107 -25.23 -11.94 -7.21
CA VAL A 107 -24.16 -11.11 -6.64
C VAL A 107 -22.96 -11.13 -7.57
N TYR A 108 -22.46 -9.95 -7.92
CA TYR A 108 -21.22 -9.78 -8.67
C TYR A 108 -20.13 -9.26 -7.74
N GLN A 109 -18.91 -9.81 -7.88
CA GLN A 109 -17.74 -9.34 -7.16
C GLN A 109 -16.83 -8.59 -8.14
N MET A 110 -16.42 -7.38 -7.75
CA MET A 110 -15.43 -6.60 -8.49
C MET A 110 -14.29 -6.22 -7.55
N ASP A 111 -13.06 -6.61 -7.92
CA ASP A 111 -11.85 -6.16 -7.23
C ASP A 111 -11.40 -4.84 -7.87
N VAL A 112 -11.70 -3.74 -7.18
CA VAL A 112 -11.27 -2.41 -7.63
C VAL A 112 -9.80 -2.24 -7.25
N LYS A 113 -8.93 -2.20 -8.27
CA LYS A 113 -7.54 -1.78 -8.07
C LYS A 113 -7.54 -0.44 -7.34
N THR A 114 -6.76 -0.33 -6.28
CA THR A 114 -6.57 0.91 -5.51
C THR A 114 -7.79 1.43 -4.73
N ALA A 115 -8.81 0.60 -4.45
CA ALA A 115 -9.99 1.02 -3.68
C ALA A 115 -9.67 1.76 -2.37
N PHE A 116 -8.59 1.38 -1.69
CA PHE A 116 -8.13 2.01 -0.46
C PHE A 116 -7.56 3.41 -0.66
N LEU A 117 -6.96 3.69 -1.81
CA LEU A 117 -6.43 5.01 -2.17
C LEU A 117 -7.54 6.03 -2.42
N ASN A 118 -8.83 5.68 -2.31
CA ASN A 118 -9.94 6.64 -2.41
C ASN A 118 -10.50 7.08 -1.04
N GLY A 119 -9.96 6.55 0.07
CA GLY A 119 -10.35 6.97 1.41
C GLY A 119 -9.69 8.30 1.81
N ASN A 120 -10.49 9.27 2.25
CA ASN A 120 -9.97 10.51 2.83
C ASN A 120 -9.28 10.22 4.16
N LEU A 121 -8.06 10.74 4.34
CA LEU A 121 -7.37 10.74 5.62
C LEU A 121 -7.95 11.84 6.52
N ARG A 122 -8.29 11.49 7.77
CA ARG A 122 -8.67 12.47 8.80
C ARG A 122 -7.46 13.08 9.48
N GLU A 123 -6.32 12.40 9.45
CA GLU A 123 -5.08 12.76 10.13
C GLU A 123 -3.96 13.01 9.13
N GLU A 124 -3.04 13.92 9.47
CA GLU A 124 -1.83 14.13 8.69
C GLU A 124 -0.83 13.01 8.96
N VAL A 125 -0.61 12.17 7.95
CA VAL A 125 0.33 11.04 8.05
C VAL A 125 1.52 11.32 7.14
N TYR A 126 2.72 11.16 7.70
CA TYR A 126 3.98 11.33 7.00
C TYR A 126 4.69 9.99 6.86
N VAL A 127 5.19 9.71 5.65
CA VAL A 127 5.95 8.49 5.35
C VAL A 127 7.33 8.83 4.81
N SER A 128 8.32 7.99 5.11
CA SER A 128 9.69 8.17 4.61
C SER A 128 9.74 7.94 3.10
N GLN A 129 10.73 8.54 2.44
CA GLN A 129 11.10 8.12 1.10
C GLN A 129 11.57 6.65 1.14
N SER A 130 11.24 5.87 0.13
CA SER A 130 11.67 4.46 0.08
C SER A 130 13.14 4.37 -0.31
N ASP A 131 13.84 3.40 0.27
CA ASP A 131 15.23 3.08 -0.10
C ASP A 131 15.35 2.96 -1.62
N GLY A 132 16.23 3.78 -2.21
CA GLY A 132 16.46 3.77 -3.65
C GLY A 132 15.68 4.75 -4.51
N PHE A 133 14.69 5.41 -3.93
CA PHE A 133 13.86 6.41 -4.59
C PHE A 133 13.82 7.71 -3.77
N VAL A 134 14.97 8.03 -3.19
CA VAL A 134 15.16 9.30 -2.48
C VAL A 134 15.44 10.39 -3.51
N ASP A 135 14.70 11.49 -3.41
CA ASP A 135 14.91 12.68 -4.20
C ASP A 135 16.32 13.24 -3.94
N PRO A 136 17.17 13.37 -4.97
CA PRO A 136 18.55 13.82 -4.82
C PRO A 136 18.67 15.28 -4.39
N ASP A 137 17.71 16.13 -4.78
CA ASP A 137 17.67 17.55 -4.42
C ASP A 137 17.07 17.74 -3.02
N ASN A 138 16.20 16.82 -2.60
CA ASN A 138 15.44 16.89 -1.36
C ASN A 138 15.58 15.63 -0.49
N PRO A 139 16.79 15.23 -0.08
CA PRO A 139 17.04 13.94 0.58
C PRO A 139 16.38 13.81 1.97
N ASN A 140 16.17 14.95 2.65
CA ASN A 140 15.56 14.99 3.98
C ASN A 140 14.05 15.19 3.97
N HIS A 141 13.43 15.32 2.80
CA HIS A 141 11.98 15.49 2.68
C HIS A 141 11.25 14.18 2.95
N VAL A 142 9.97 14.30 3.28
CA VAL A 142 9.06 13.18 3.57
C VAL A 142 7.81 13.30 2.72
N TYR A 143 7.13 12.19 2.49
CA TYR A 143 5.86 12.17 1.79
C TYR A 143 4.72 12.42 2.77
N LYS A 144 3.95 13.48 2.57
CA LYS A 144 2.67 13.70 3.25
C LYS A 144 1.59 12.95 2.50
N LEU A 145 0.90 12.02 3.16
CA LEU A 145 -0.19 11.27 2.55
C LEU A 145 -1.44 12.15 2.40
N LYS A 146 -1.98 12.19 1.18
CA LYS A 146 -3.28 12.81 0.85
C LYS A 146 -4.42 11.79 0.93
N LYS A 147 -4.11 10.52 0.74
CA LYS A 147 -5.08 9.42 0.67
C LYS A 147 -4.65 8.24 1.54
N ALA A 148 -5.61 7.44 2.00
CA ALA A 148 -5.33 6.30 2.88
C ALA A 148 -4.33 5.31 2.25
N PHE A 149 -3.39 4.82 3.07
CA PHE A 149 -2.22 4.05 2.63
C PHE A 149 -2.22 2.63 3.22
N TYR A 150 -1.49 1.71 2.59
CA TYR A 150 -1.39 0.32 3.06
C TYR A 150 -0.60 0.22 4.37
N VAL A 151 -1.28 -0.16 5.44
CA VAL A 151 -0.65 -0.55 6.71
C VAL A 151 -0.68 -2.07 6.85
N LEU A 152 0.49 -2.69 7.03
CA LEU A 152 0.59 -4.09 7.43
C LEU A 152 0.05 -4.25 8.85
N LYS A 153 -0.92 -5.15 9.01
CA LYS A 153 -1.47 -5.56 10.30
C LYS A 153 -0.49 -6.43 11.08
#